data_AF-A0A7V5S6T6-F1
#
_entry.id   AF-A0A7V5S6T6-F1
#
_cell.length_a   1.000
_cell.length_b   1.000
_cell.length_c   1.000
_cell.angle_alpha   90.00
_cell.angle_beta   90.00
_cell.angle_gamma   90.00
#
_symmetry.space_group_name_H-M   'P 1'
#
loop_
_entity.id
_entity.type
_entity.pdbx_description
1 polymer ?
#
loop_
_entity_poly.entity_id
_entity_poly.type
_entity_poly.pdbx_seq_one_letter_code
_entity_poly.pdbx_strand_id
1 'polypeptide(L)'
;MNSCTEALSTLARTEAPATALKFLDLMIGGFDSEAIELTVPLPEPHTQVFVFMCEGGGWVELEGCVQQHEKKLRLTLPAGSLRRIAVALVPGQS
;
A
#
# COMPACT_ATOMS: atom_id res chain seq x y z
N MET A 1 22.18 -8.45 -11.91
CA MET A 1 21.39 -7.38 -11.27
C MET A 1 19.97 -7.90 -11.08
N ASN A 2 19.79 -8.72 -10.06
CA ASN A 2 18.53 -9.27 -9.57
C ASN A 2 18.62 -9.10 -8.03
N SER A 3 17.62 -8.73 -7.25
CA SER A 3 16.26 -8.39 -7.59
C SER A 3 15.54 -8.00 -6.29
N CYS A 4 15.43 -6.70 -6.00
CA CYS A 4 14.48 -6.26 -4.97
C CYS A 4 13.04 -6.58 -5.42
N THR A 5 12.80 -6.64 -6.72
CA THR A 5 11.52 -6.93 -7.37
C THR A 5 11.08 -8.40 -7.25
N GLU A 6 12.01 -9.36 -7.34
CA GLU A 6 11.72 -10.80 -7.17
C GLU A 6 11.53 -11.13 -5.68
N ALA A 7 12.25 -10.46 -4.78
CA ALA A 7 12.03 -10.61 -3.33
C ALA A 7 10.61 -10.18 -2.93
N LEU A 8 10.10 -9.08 -3.52
CA LEU A 8 8.71 -8.64 -3.34
C LEU A 8 7.68 -9.66 -3.87
N SER A 9 7.97 -10.32 -5.00
CA SER A 9 7.08 -11.38 -5.51
C SER A 9 7.04 -12.65 -4.64
N THR A 10 8.07 -12.89 -3.82
CA THR A 10 8.20 -14.10 -3.01
C THR A 10 7.55 -13.96 -1.62
N LEU A 11 7.37 -12.72 -1.13
CA LEU A 11 6.67 -12.41 0.13
C LEU A 11 5.16 -12.75 0.10
N ALA A 12 4.61 -13.13 -1.05
CA ALA A 12 3.17 -13.28 -1.28
C ALA A 12 2.58 -14.69 -1.02
N ARG A 13 3.30 -15.63 -0.39
CA ARG A 13 2.79 -17.00 -0.20
C ARG A 13 2.84 -17.50 1.24
N THR A 14 2.12 -16.80 2.10
CA THR A 14 1.47 -17.47 3.25
C THR A 14 -0.01 -17.20 3.09
N GLU A 15 -0.83 -18.24 2.92
CA GLU A 15 -2.28 -18.06 2.80
C GLU A 15 -2.81 -17.58 4.16
N ALA A 16 -2.97 -16.26 4.29
CA ALA A 16 -3.72 -15.68 5.38
C ALA A 16 -5.15 -16.22 5.32
N PRO A 17 -5.83 -16.45 6.47
CA PRO A 17 -7.24 -16.83 6.50
C PRO A 17 -8.06 -15.94 5.55
N ALA A 18 -9.08 -16.48 4.88
CA ALA A 18 -9.93 -15.67 3.99
C ALA A 18 -10.60 -14.47 4.69
N THR A 19 -10.64 -14.49 6.03
CA THR A 19 -11.13 -13.43 6.90
C THR A 19 -10.05 -12.44 7.37
N ALA A 20 -8.78 -12.71 7.09
CA ALA A 20 -7.68 -11.84 7.47
C ALA A 20 -7.61 -10.64 6.53
N LEU A 21 -7.50 -9.46 7.12
CA LEU A 21 -7.24 -8.24 6.37
C LEU A 21 -5.91 -8.38 5.62
N LYS A 22 -5.95 -8.16 4.32
CA LYS A 22 -4.74 -8.09 3.50
C LYS A 22 -4.17 -6.69 3.67
N PHE A 23 -2.88 -6.59 3.98
CA PHE A 23 -2.20 -5.30 4.08
C PHE A 23 -0.90 -5.32 3.31
N LEU A 24 -0.54 -4.15 2.77
CA LEU A 24 0.77 -3.86 2.22
C LEU A 24 1.46 -2.88 3.16
N ASP A 25 2.52 -3.31 3.84
CA ASP A 25 3.35 -2.46 4.70
C ASP A 25 4.62 -2.05 3.94
N LEU A 26 4.88 -0.75 3.86
CA LEU A 26 5.92 -0.14 3.05
C LEU A 26 6.74 0.81 3.90
N MET A 27 8.05 0.87 3.64
CA MET A 27 8.88 2.01 4.04
C MET A 27 9.34 2.76 2.81
N ILE A 28 9.01 4.05 2.73
CA ILE A 28 9.33 4.92 1.59
C ILE A 28 9.98 6.21 2.10
N GLY A 29 10.99 6.72 1.40
CA GLY A 29 11.61 8.01 1.69
C GLY A 29 13.01 8.14 1.08
N GLY A 30 13.63 9.30 1.29
CA GLY A 30 14.90 9.67 0.68
C GLY A 30 14.76 10.26 -0.72
N PHE A 31 13.60 10.88 -1.01
CA PHE A 31 13.31 11.50 -2.31
C PHE A 31 13.17 13.01 -2.18
N ASP A 32 13.70 13.73 -3.17
CA ASP A 32 13.62 15.20 -3.27
C ASP A 32 12.26 15.70 -3.79
N SER A 33 11.35 14.79 -4.17
CA SER A 33 10.00 15.15 -4.62
C SER A 33 9.08 15.49 -3.46
N GLU A 34 7.96 16.17 -3.74
CA GLU A 34 6.90 16.43 -2.74
C GLU A 34 5.98 15.21 -2.54
N ALA A 35 5.84 14.36 -3.56
CA ALA A 35 5.03 13.15 -3.52
C ALA A 35 5.64 12.01 -4.34
N ILE A 36 5.21 10.78 -4.05
CA ILE A 36 5.52 9.56 -4.79
C ILE A 36 4.22 8.95 -5.30
N GLU A 37 4.19 8.58 -6.57
CA GLU A 37 3.10 7.77 -7.11
C GLU A 37 3.50 6.28 -7.10
N LEU A 38 2.70 5.45 -6.44
CA LEU A 38 2.82 3.99 -6.48
C LEU A 38 1.61 3.40 -7.20
N THR A 39 1.87 2.46 -8.10
CA THR A 39 0.80 1.64 -8.70
C THR A 39 0.88 0.23 -8.14
N VAL A 40 -0.17 -0.23 -7.47
CA VAL A 40 -0.25 -1.59 -6.93
C VAL A 40 -1.43 -2.35 -7.55
N PRO A 41 -1.30 -3.66 -7.81
CA PRO A 41 -2.40 -4.45 -8.32
C PRO A 41 -3.50 -4.58 -7.26
N LEU A 42 -4.75 -4.48 -7.69
CA LEU A 42 -5.90 -4.75 -6.84
C LEU A 42 -6.11 -6.27 -6.76
N PRO A 43 -6.14 -6.87 -5.56
CA PRO A 43 -6.25 -8.32 -5.43
C PRO A 43 -7.62 -8.82 -5.91
N GLU A 44 -8.71 -8.08 -5.63
CA GLU A 44 -10.09 -8.52 -5.88
C GLU A 44 -10.99 -7.35 -6.34
N PRO A 45 -11.96 -7.60 -7.25
CA PRO A 45 -12.99 -6.62 -7.57
C PRO A 45 -13.81 -6.31 -6.30
N HIS A 46 -14.16 -5.02 -6.10
CA HIS A 46 -14.85 -4.52 -4.91
C HIS A 46 -14.03 -4.52 -3.60
N THR A 47 -12.74 -4.19 -3.65
CA THR A 47 -11.92 -3.98 -2.44
C THR A 47 -11.99 -2.52 -1.99
N GLN A 48 -12.30 -2.25 -0.72
CA GLN A 48 -12.09 -0.96 -0.07
C GLN A 48 -10.62 -0.80 0.34
N VAL A 49 -10.10 0.41 0.24
CA VAL A 49 -8.67 0.69 0.45
C VAL A 49 -8.51 1.82 1.44
N PHE A 50 -7.72 1.58 2.49
CA PHE A 50 -7.37 2.58 3.49
C PHE A 50 -5.85 2.70 3.54
N VAL A 51 -5.33 3.92 3.62
CA VAL A 51 -3.88 4.17 3.65
C VAL A 51 -3.55 4.89 4.94
N PHE A 52 -2.58 4.36 5.68
CA PHE A 52 -2.13 4.91 6.94
C PHE A 52 -0.65 5.22 6.87
N MET A 53 -0.24 6.29 7.55
CA MET A 53 1.15 6.67 7.74
C MET A 53 1.50 6.63 9.22
N CYS A 54 2.66 6.08 9.53
CA CYS A 54 3.19 6.11 10.89
C CYS A 54 3.92 7.42 11.12
N GLU A 55 3.40 8.26 12.01
CA GLU A 55 4.01 9.52 12.46
C GLU A 55 4.10 9.54 13.99
N GLY A 56 5.28 9.84 14.53
CA GLY A 56 5.47 9.96 15.99
C GLY A 56 5.12 8.70 16.78
N GLY A 57 5.14 7.52 16.14
CA GLY A 57 4.75 6.24 16.76
C GLY A 57 3.25 5.94 16.72
N GLY A 58 2.43 6.83 16.18
CA GLY A 58 1.00 6.62 15.91
C GLY A 58 0.70 6.43 14.43
N TRP A 59 -0.48 5.91 14.12
CA TRP A 59 -0.98 5.78 12.74
C TRP A 59 -1.99 6.87 12.44
N VAL A 60 -1.82 7.54 11.32
CA VAL A 60 -2.72 8.58 10.80
C VAL A 60 -3.22 8.15 9.42
N GLU A 61 -4.52 8.25 9.19
CA GLU A 61 -5.10 7.95 7.87
C GLU A 61 -4.78 9.06 6.86
N LEU A 62 -4.41 8.66 5.64
CA LEU A 62 -4.17 9.53 4.50
C LEU A 62 -5.40 9.53 3.59
N GLU A 63 -6.28 10.51 3.79
CA GLU A 63 -7.47 10.68 2.95
C GLU A 63 -7.11 11.19 1.54
N GLY A 64 -7.89 10.79 0.52
CA GLY A 64 -7.76 11.30 -0.85
C GLY A 64 -6.50 10.85 -1.62
N CYS A 65 -5.65 10.01 -1.02
CA CYS A 65 -4.41 9.54 -1.65
C CYS A 65 -4.62 8.33 -2.59
N VAL A 66 -5.83 7.76 -2.65
CA VAL A 66 -6.14 6.55 -3.40
C VAL A 66 -6.99 6.89 -4.62
N GLN A 67 -6.54 6.42 -5.79
CA GLN A 67 -7.33 6.41 -7.02
C GLN A 67 -7.38 4.98 -7.56
N GLN A 68 -8.59 4.46 -7.75
CA GLN A 68 -8.80 3.13 -8.31
C GLN A 68 -9.09 3.22 -9.80
N HIS A 69 -8.34 2.47 -10.61
CA HIS A 69 -8.58 2.35 -12.05
C HIS A 69 -8.47 0.89 -12.47
N GLU A 70 -9.60 0.32 -12.93
CA GLU A 70 -9.71 -1.09 -13.31
C GLU A 70 -9.22 -2.05 -12.22
N LYS A 71 -8.10 -2.75 -12.45
CA LYS A 71 -7.46 -3.72 -11.55
C LYS A 71 -6.22 -3.16 -10.84
N LYS A 72 -6.09 -1.83 -10.78
CA LYS A 72 -4.92 -1.14 -10.21
C LYS A 72 -5.36 -0.04 -9.26
N LEU A 73 -4.57 0.14 -8.22
CA LEU A 73 -4.63 1.28 -7.32
C LEU A 73 -3.44 2.18 -7.62
N ARG A 74 -3.71 3.45 -7.87
CA ARG A 74 -2.72 4.52 -7.89
C ARG A 74 -2.77 5.20 -6.52
N LEU A 75 -1.64 5.21 -5.83
CA LEU A 75 -1.45 5.83 -4.52
C LEU A 75 -0.53 7.03 -4.68
N THR A 76 -0.96 8.20 -4.22
CA THR A 76 -0.14 9.42 -4.19
C THR A 76 0.27 9.68 -2.75
N LEU A 77 1.49 9.29 -2.39
CA LEU A 77 1.99 9.28 -1.01
C LEU A 77 2.92 10.47 -0.74
N PRO A 78 2.94 11.01 0.48
CA PRO A 78 3.88 12.08 0.86
C PRO A 78 5.32 11.58 0.76
N ALA A 79 6.18 12.37 0.12
CA ALA A 79 7.61 12.09 -0.02
C ALA A 79 8.44 12.75 1.10
N GLY A 80 9.77 12.81 0.91
CA GLY A 80 10.71 13.37 1.88
C GLY A 80 11.38 12.32 2.77
N SER A 81 11.37 12.54 4.09
CA SER A 81 12.03 11.64 5.07
C SER A 81 11.45 10.22 5.03
N LEU A 82 12.23 9.25 5.53
CA LEU A 82 11.77 7.85 5.65
C LEU A 82 10.47 7.77 6.48
N ARG A 83 9.43 7.21 5.89
CA ARG A 83 8.09 7.04 6.46
C ARG A 83 7.65 5.59 6.30
N ARG A 84 6.88 5.09 7.26
CA ARG A 84 6.21 3.78 7.18
C ARG A 84 4.75 4.00 6.78
N ILE A 85 4.29 3.30 5.76
CA ILE A 85 2.96 3.39 5.19
C ILE A 85 2.32 2.01 5.21
N ALA A 86 1.10 1.90 5.72
CA ALA A 86 0.30 0.68 5.66
C ALA A 86 -0.91 0.91 4.75
N VAL A 87 -1.09 0.06 3.75
CA VAL A 87 -2.27 0.06 2.87
C VAL A 87 -3.12 -1.15 3.23
N ALA A 88 -4.26 -0.91 3.86
CA ALA A 88 -5.23 -1.96 4.19
C ALA A 88 -6.19 -2.18 3.02
N LEU A 89 -6.33 -3.43 2.62
CA LEU A 89 -7.20 -3.90 1.55
C LEU A 89 -8.32 -4.72 2.18
N VAL A 90 -9.52 -4.14 2.23
CA VAL A 90 -10.70 -4.74 2.87
C VAL A 90 -11.64 -5.24 1.78
N PRO A 91 -11.98 -6.53 1.73
CA PRO A 91 -13.00 -7.03 0.81
C PRO A 91 -14.33 -6.32 1.06
N GLY A 92 -14.93 -5.75 0.02
CA GLY A 92 -16.27 -5.19 0.08
C GLY A 92 -17.32 -6.31 0.09
N GLN A 93 -18.41 -6.10 0.82
CA GLN A 93 -19.57 -6.98 0.71
C GLN A 93 -20.31 -6.65 -0.60
N SER A 94 -20.44 -7.64 -1.47
CA SER A 94 -21.30 -7.61 -2.66
C SER A 94 -22.76 -7.84 -2.29
#